data_AF-A0A927HG01-F1
#
_entry.id   AF-A0A927HG01-F1
#
_cell.length_a   1.000
_cell.length_b   1.000
_cell.length_c   1.000
_cell.angle_alpha   90.00
_cell.angle_beta   90.00
_cell.angle_gamma   90.00
#
_symmetry.space_group_name_H-M   'P 1'
#
loop_
_entity.id
_entity.type
_entity.pdbx_description
1 polymer ?
#
loop_
_entity_poly.entity_id
_entity_poly.type
_entity_poly.pdbx_seq_one_letter_code
_entity_poly.pdbx_strand_id
1 'polypeptide(L)' 'MAKVISMINWKGGVGKSTLSLHLGVGLMLGSDEHPKVLLIDLDPQSNLSYLALGVEKYVRHVYTKKKPTLKKYF' A
#
# COMPACT_ATOMS: atom_id res chain seq x y z
N MET A 1 -3.42 15.54 13.88
CA MET A 1 -4.13 15.35 12.59
C MET A 1 -3.24 14.53 11.67
N ALA A 2 -3.76 13.55 10.93
CA ALA A 2 -2.93 12.75 10.02
C ALA A 2 -2.55 13.57 8.76
N LYS A 3 -1.30 13.49 8.31
CA LYS A 3 -0.90 14.04 7.01
C LYS A 3 -1.19 13.01 5.92
N VAL A 4 -1.79 13.47 4.81
CA VAL A 4 -2.15 12.62 3.67
C VAL A 4 -1.21 12.94 2.51
N ILE A 5 -0.55 11.91 1.99
CA ILE A 5 0.41 12.02 0.89
C ILE A 5 0.02 11.01 -0.19
N SER A 6 -0.11 11.47 -1.43
CA SER A 6 -0.47 10.62 -2.58
C SER A 6 0.68 10.52 -3.56
N MET A 7 1.09 9.30 -3.89
CA MET A 7 2.15 9.02 -4.87
C MET A 7 1.55 8.91 -6.27
N ILE A 8 1.64 9.98 -7.06
CA ILE A 8 1.03 10.07 -8.40
C ILE A 8 2.10 10.20 -9.50
N ASN A 9 1.89 9.48 -10.59
CA ASN A 9 2.63 9.61 -11.85
C ASN A 9 1.83 8.92 -12.96
N TRP A 10 1.66 9.62 -14.08
CA TRP A 10 0.87 9.19 -15.24
C TRP A 10 1.56 8.13 -16.10
N LYS A 11 2.78 7.71 -15.75
CA LYS A 11 3.48 6.59 -16.39
C LYS A 11 3.46 5.33 -15.50
N GLY A 12 3.11 4.19 -16.09
CA GLY A 12 3.24 2.87 -15.47
C GLY A 12 4.70 2.42 -15.35
N GLY A 13 5.01 1.57 -14.36
CA GLY A 13 6.35 0.96 -14.23
C GLY A 13 7.45 1.87 -13.64
N VAL A 14 7.14 3.10 -13.23
CA VAL A 14 8.11 4.07 -12.69
C VAL A 14 8.38 3.92 -11.18
N GLY A 15 7.99 2.79 -10.57
CA GLY A 15 8.28 2.50 -9.17
C GLY A 15 7.38 3.16 -8.11
N LYS A 16 6.23 3.74 -8.49
CA LYS A 16 5.29 4.39 -7.54
C LYS A 16 4.96 3.54 -6.30
N SER A 17 4.50 2.31 -6.49
CA SER A 17 4.10 1.41 -5.39
C SER A 17 5.30 0.99 -4.55
N THR A 18 6.44 0.71 -5.18
CA THR A 18 7.70 0.38 -4.49
C THR A 18 8.15 1.52 -3.60
N LEU A 19 8.17 2.75 -4.12
CA LEU A 19 8.56 3.93 -3.36
C LEU A 19 7.55 4.24 -2.25
N SER A 20 6.25 4.04 -2.49
CA SER A 20 5.20 4.23 -1.47
C SER A 20 5.42 3.33 -0.25
N LEU A 21 5.73 2.05 -0.48
CA LEU A 21 6.02 1.10 0.60
C LEU A 21 7.26 1.50 1.39
N HIS A 22 8.37 1.76 0.70
CA HIS A 22 9.65 2.08 1.35
C HIS A 22 9.60 3.43 2.07
N LEU A 23 8.91 4.44 1.51
CA LEU A 23 8.69 5.71 2.18
C LEU A 23 7.88 5.51 3.46
N GLY A 24 6.80 4.71 3.42
CA GLY A 24 5.99 4.44 4.59
C GLY A 24 6.77 3.72 5.70
N VAL A 25 7.55 2.70 5.35
CA VAL A 25 8.42 1.99 6.29
C VAL A 25 9.51 2.92 6.84
N GLY A 26 10.13 3.72 5.98
CA GLY A 26 11.17 4.67 6.35
C GLY A 26 10.66 5.77 7.28
N LEU A 27 9.44 6.28 7.07
CA LEU A 27 8.81 7.25 7.98
C LEU A 27 8.54 6.65 9.36
N MET A 28 8.09 5.40 9.40
CA MET A 28 7.79 4.69 10.65
C MET A 28 9.07 4.38 11.45
N LEU A 29 10.13 3.94 10.79
CA LEU A 29 11.37 3.48 11.44
C LEU A 29 12.43 4.57 11.61
N GLY A 30 12.42 5.59 10.75
CA GLY A 30 13.48 6.60 10.66
C GLY A 30 13.16 7.91 11.39
N SER A 31 12.01 7.99 12.06
CA SER A 31 11.63 9.16 12.87
C SER A 31 11.63 8.76 14.34
N ASP A 32 12.22 9.61 15.19
CA ASP A 32 12.22 9.41 16.66
C ASP A 32 10.80 9.29 17.22
N GLU A 33 9.81 9.94 16.57
CA GLU A 33 8.41 9.89 16.96
C GLU A 33 7.69 8.59 16.58
N HIS A 34 8.30 7.73 15.77
CA HIS A 34 7.74 6.46 15.29
C HIS A 34 6.26 6.57 14.84
N PRO A 35 5.97 7.44 13.85
CA PRO A 35 4.60 7.74 13.47
C PRO A 35 3.88 6.50 12.95
N LYS A 36 2.60 6.38 13.28
CA LYS A 36 1.73 5.35 12.69
C LYS A 36 1.48 5.69 11.23
N VAL A 37 1.88 4.78 10.33
CA VAL A 37 1.70 4.93 8.88
C VAL A 37 0.61 3.98 8.39
N LEU A 38 -0.33 4.53 7.60
CA LEU A 38 -1.34 3.76 6.88
C LEU A 38 -1.05 3.85 5.38
N LEU A 39 -0.86 2.70 4.74
CA LEU A 39 -0.76 2.58 3.29
C LEU A 39 -2.13 2.26 2.71
N ILE A 40 -2.55 3.03 1.70
CA ILE A 40 -3.80 2.82 0.97
C ILE A 40 -3.47 2.55 -0.49
N ASP A 41 -3.91 1.40 -0.99
CA ASP A 41 -3.70 0.97 -2.37
C ASP A 41 -4.98 1.16 -3.19
N LEU A 42 -4.98 2.19 -4.04
CA LEU A 42 -6.07 2.52 -4.96
C LEU A 42 -5.74 2.12 -6.41
N ASP A 43 -4.64 1.40 -6.64
CA ASP A 43 -4.30 0.90 -7.96
C ASP A 43 -5.07 -0.43 -8.21
N PRO A 44 -5.83 -0.57 -9.31
CA PRO A 44 -6.52 -1.82 -9.65
C PRO A 44 -5.59 -3.04 -9.71
N GLN A 45 -4.30 -2.84 -10.04
CA GLN A 45 -3.29 -3.90 -10.06
C GLN A 45 -2.88 -4.37 -8.66
N SER A 46 -3.16 -3.59 -7.62
CA SER A 46 -2.89 -3.91 -6.22
C SER A 46 -1.42 -4.21 -5.89
N ASN A 47 -0.49 -3.62 -6.65
CA ASN A 47 0.94 -3.87 -6.50
C ASN A 47 1.47 -3.51 -5.10
N LEU A 48 0.97 -2.41 -4.51
CA LEU A 48 1.37 -2.00 -3.16
C LEU A 48 0.92 -3.04 -2.12
N SER A 49 -0.30 -3.56 -2.26
CA SER A 49 -0.84 -4.59 -1.38
C SER A 49 -0.05 -5.90 -1.46
N TYR A 50 0.34 -6.33 -2.65
CA TYR A 50 1.18 -7.52 -2.84
C TYR A 50 2.56 -7.34 -2.19
N LEU A 51 3.19 -6.18 -2.38
CA LEU A 51 4.49 -5.88 -1.79
C LEU A 51 4.42 -5.83 -0.26
N ALA A 52 3.36 -5.23 0.31
CA ALA A 52 3.23 -5.05 1.76
C ALA A 52 2.84 -6.34 2.51
N LEU A 53 1.95 -7.15 1.95
CA LEU A 53 1.42 -8.35 2.61
C LEU A 53 2.14 -9.63 2.19
N GLY A 54 2.77 -9.63 1.02
CA GLY A 54 3.17 -10.83 0.31
C GLY A 54 1.99 -11.44 -0.48
N VAL A 55 2.31 -12.02 -1.65
CA VAL A 55 1.31 -12.55 -2.59
C VAL A 55 0.40 -13.58 -1.94
N GLU A 56 0.96 -14.55 -1.22
CA GLU A 56 0.17 -15.63 -0.59
C GLU A 56 -0.83 -15.08 0.43
N LYS A 57 -0.39 -14.17 1.32
CA LYS A 57 -1.27 -13.58 2.35
C LYS A 57 -2.36 -12.73 1.71
N TYR A 58 -2.03 -11.97 0.66
CA TYR A 58 -3.00 -11.21 -0.10
C TYR A 58 -4.05 -12.14 -0.72
N VAL A 59 -3.61 -13.18 -1.44
CA VAL A 59 -4.53 -14.12 -2.12
C VAL A 59 -5.46 -14.79 -1.11
N ARG A 60 -4.90 -15.25 0.01
CA ARG A 60 -5.69 -15.83 1.11
C ARG A 60 -6.70 -14.84 1.68
N HIS A 61 -6.32 -13.58 1.85
CA HIS A 61 -7.19 -12.54 2.41
C HIS A 61 -8.35 -12.19 1.46
N VAL A 62 -8.03 -11.93 0.20
CA VAL A 62 -8.97 -11.41 -0.81
C VAL A 62 -9.78 -12.52 -1.45
N TYR A 63 -9.14 -13.58 -1.95
CA TYR A 63 -9.81 -14.59 -2.78
C TYR A 63 -10.30 -15.78 -1.97
N THR A 64 -9.52 -16.26 -0.99
CA THR A 64 -9.93 -17.41 -0.16
C THR A 64 -10.92 -17.00 0.93
N LYS A 65 -10.57 -15.98 1.73
CA LYS A 65 -11.41 -15.52 2.86
C LYS A 65 -12.48 -14.50 2.44
N LYS A 66 -12.46 -14.01 1.20
CA LYS A 66 -13.41 -13.03 0.66
C LYS A 66 -13.59 -11.80 1.56
N LYS A 67 -12.50 -11.37 2.22
CA LYS A 67 -12.56 -10.18 3.06
C LYS A 67 -12.74 -8.93 2.20
N PRO A 68 -13.47 -7.92 2.69
CA PRO A 68 -13.72 -6.71 1.93
C PRO A 68 -12.41 -5.96 1.66
N THR A 69 -12.25 -5.51 0.42
CA THR A 69 -11.16 -4.63 -0.01
C THR A 69 -11.72 -3.49 -0.81
N LEU A 70 -10.87 -2.48 -1.08
CA LEU A 70 -11.25 -1.35 -1.92
C LEU A 70 -11.59 -1.77 -3.36
N LYS A 71 -11.12 -2.92 -3.85
CA LYS A 71 -11.54 -3.52 -5.14
C LYS A 71 -13.05 -3.78 -5.25
N LYS A 72 -13.82 -3.76 -4.15
CA LYS A 72 -15.28 -3.85 -4.22
C LYS A 72 -15.92 -2.54 -4.73
N TYR A 73 -15.22 -1.42 -4.57
CA TYR A 73 -15.75 -0.08 -4.84
C TYR A 73 -15.18 0.56 -6.12
N PHE A 74 -14.20 -0.10 -6.76
CA PHE A 74 -13.55 0.32 -8.00
C PHE A 74 -13.49 -0.87 -8.97
#